data_AF-A0A3D2K2L4-F1
#
_entry.id   AF-A0A3D2K2L4-F1
#
_cell.length_a   1.000
_cell.length_b   1.000
_cell.length_c   1.000
_cell.angle_alpha   90.00
_cell.angle_beta   90.00
_cell.angle_gamma   90.00
#
_symmetry.space_group_name_H-M   'P 1'
#
loop_
_entity.id
_entity.type
_entity.pdbx_description
1 polymer ?
#
loop_
_entity_poly.entity_id
_entity_poly.type
_entity_poly.pdbx_seq_one_letter_code
_entity_poly.pdbx_strand_id
1 'polypeptide(L)'
;MDQVIHPRVANMAVPEIHPEMSGIKMIVSSSSPKAREHVRQGFSMVHAQWDFEAYRHFCAALQQDPDCILAYCGVALSLVDSHGESVSYRNAAVSRMIDLIEVDEKLLKEGKSGCFPRIERQFAFAVASLITSSPKTAAAMMKVMADSYPKTLQPKLFGAFLSRGSYDMLGNASKQRAKAVGIIRGLLEKHPANPLVLGFWLSLHAEAPIGIEFIKKEVLPEARKLVEM
;
A
#
# COMPACT_ATOMS: atom_id res chain seq x y z
N MET A 1 4.49 21.44 -15.14
CA MET A 1 4.01 20.57 -14.04
C MET A 1 4.35 19.17 -14.44
N ASP A 2 5.05 18.43 -13.58
CA ASP A 2 5.36 17.03 -13.89
C ASP A 2 4.07 16.21 -13.91
N GLN A 3 3.88 15.43 -14.96
CA GLN A 3 2.67 14.67 -15.19
C GLN A 3 2.66 13.42 -14.30
N VAL A 4 1.64 13.25 -13.46
CA VAL A 4 1.48 12.06 -12.59
C VAL A 4 0.81 10.90 -13.32
N ILE A 5 -0.10 11.22 -14.25
CA ILE A 5 -0.89 10.23 -14.99
C ILE A 5 -0.25 9.98 -16.35
N HIS A 6 0.25 8.78 -16.59
CA HIS A 6 0.85 8.40 -17.86
C HIS A 6 -0.13 8.63 -19.03
N PRO A 7 0.29 9.22 -20.17
CA PRO A 7 -0.61 9.51 -21.30
C PRO A 7 -1.41 8.30 -21.80
N ARG A 8 -0.76 7.12 -21.88
CA ARG A 8 -1.46 5.86 -22.22
C ARG A 8 -2.57 5.50 -21.23
N VAL A 9 -2.35 5.68 -19.92
CA VAL A 9 -3.37 5.41 -18.90
C VAL A 9 -4.49 6.45 -18.97
N ALA A 10 -4.16 7.73 -19.21
CA ALA A 10 -5.16 8.78 -19.42
C ALA A 10 -6.10 8.50 -20.60
N ASN A 11 -5.62 7.79 -21.62
CA ASN A 11 -6.38 7.43 -22.83
C ASN A 11 -7.08 6.07 -22.74
N MET A 12 -6.91 5.32 -21.64
CA MET A 12 -7.61 4.04 -21.43
C MET A 12 -9.01 4.27 -20.85
N ALA A 13 -9.87 3.25 -20.97
CA ALA A 13 -11.12 3.22 -20.24
C ALA A 13 -10.88 3.28 -18.73
N VAL A 14 -11.82 3.90 -18.00
CA VAL A 14 -11.82 3.90 -16.52
C VAL A 14 -11.84 2.45 -16.03
N PRO A 15 -10.99 2.07 -15.06
CA PRO A 15 -10.94 0.70 -14.55
C PRO A 15 -12.23 0.32 -13.82
N GLU A 16 -12.63 -0.94 -13.94
CA GLU A 16 -13.86 -1.47 -13.33
C GLU A 16 -13.69 -1.67 -11.82
N ILE A 17 -14.75 -1.44 -11.04
CA ILE A 17 -14.75 -1.72 -9.61
C ILE A 17 -15.12 -3.18 -9.39
N HIS A 18 -14.33 -3.87 -8.56
CA HIS A 18 -14.49 -5.27 -8.20
C HIS A 18 -14.78 -5.39 -6.69
N PRO A 19 -16.06 -5.33 -6.27
CA PRO A 19 -16.44 -5.33 -4.85
C PRO A 19 -15.93 -6.53 -4.06
N GLU A 20 -15.78 -7.69 -4.72
CA GLU A 20 -15.22 -8.93 -4.19
C GLU A 20 -13.74 -8.80 -3.79
N MET A 21 -13.00 -7.91 -4.47
CA MET A 21 -11.59 -7.60 -4.21
C MET A 21 -11.43 -6.47 -3.19
N SER A 22 -12.31 -6.36 -2.19
CA SER A 22 -12.28 -5.31 -1.18
C SER A 22 -11.65 -5.79 0.14
N GLY A 23 -10.34 -5.59 0.28
CA GLY A 23 -9.59 -5.95 1.49
C GLY A 23 -9.41 -4.80 2.49
N ILE A 24 -9.57 -3.56 2.02
CA ILE A 24 -9.17 -2.35 2.75
C ILE A 24 -10.38 -1.53 3.20
N LYS A 25 -10.48 -1.37 4.51
CA LYS A 25 -11.49 -0.54 5.18
C LYS A 25 -10.92 0.81 5.63
N MET A 26 -10.09 1.43 4.80
CA MET A 26 -9.52 2.73 5.12
C MET A 26 -10.53 3.86 4.84
N ILE A 27 -10.54 4.85 5.72
CA ILE A 27 -11.19 6.13 5.46
C ILE A 27 -10.32 6.88 4.45
N VAL A 28 -10.98 7.55 3.49
CA VAL A 28 -10.34 8.37 2.46
C VAL A 28 -10.99 9.74 2.50
N SER A 29 -10.22 10.78 2.81
CA SER A 29 -10.69 12.16 3.03
C SER A 29 -10.82 12.93 1.72
N SER A 30 -11.54 12.35 0.77
CA SER A 30 -11.96 13.03 -0.46
C SER A 30 -13.45 13.35 -0.36
N SER A 31 -13.86 14.51 -0.87
CA SER A 31 -15.28 14.86 -1.01
C SER A 31 -15.95 14.02 -2.10
N SER A 32 -15.20 13.57 -3.12
CA SER A 32 -15.70 12.77 -4.23
C SER A 32 -15.91 11.30 -3.84
N PRO A 33 -17.17 10.78 -3.88
CA PRO A 33 -17.42 9.37 -3.61
C PRO A 33 -16.67 8.43 -4.56
N LYS A 34 -16.56 8.80 -5.84
CA LYS A 34 -15.84 8.03 -6.86
C LYS A 34 -14.35 7.96 -6.57
N ALA A 35 -13.73 9.08 -6.16
CA ALA A 35 -12.32 9.07 -5.77
C ALA A 35 -12.09 8.13 -4.58
N ARG A 36 -12.95 8.18 -3.56
CA ARG A 36 -12.86 7.27 -2.39
C ARG A 36 -12.98 5.81 -2.79
N GLU A 37 -13.86 5.47 -3.73
CA GLU A 37 -14.05 4.10 -4.22
C GLU A 37 -12.82 3.59 -4.98
N HIS A 38 -12.34 4.35 -5.97
CA HIS A 38 -11.14 3.99 -6.71
C HIS A 38 -9.89 3.91 -5.82
N VAL A 39 -9.72 4.78 -4.83
CA VAL A 39 -8.59 4.68 -3.88
C VAL A 39 -8.63 3.36 -3.11
N ARG A 40 -9.80 2.93 -2.61
CA ARG A 40 -9.91 1.66 -1.88
C ARG A 40 -9.67 0.44 -2.77
N GLN A 41 -10.19 0.47 -4.00
CA GLN A 41 -9.95 -0.58 -4.98
C GLN A 41 -8.46 -0.64 -5.35
N GLY A 42 -7.85 0.51 -5.66
CA GLY A 42 -6.43 0.61 -6.00
C GLY A 42 -5.53 0.10 -4.89
N PHE A 43 -5.82 0.41 -3.63
CA PHE A 43 -5.03 -0.16 -2.53
C PHE A 43 -5.24 -1.67 -2.37
N SER A 44 -6.44 -2.19 -2.62
CA SER A 44 -6.64 -3.65 -2.58
C SER A 44 -5.84 -4.34 -3.69
N MET A 45 -5.78 -3.73 -4.88
CA MET A 45 -5.02 -4.21 -6.04
C MET A 45 -3.49 -4.12 -5.85
N VAL A 46 -2.95 -3.00 -5.34
CA VAL A 46 -1.49 -2.85 -5.17
C VAL A 46 -0.94 -3.88 -4.17
N HIS A 47 -1.69 -4.13 -3.09
CA HIS A 47 -1.30 -5.15 -2.11
C HIS A 47 -1.57 -6.58 -2.59
N ALA A 48 -2.31 -6.76 -3.69
CA ALA A 48 -2.45 -8.01 -4.42
C ALA A 48 -1.44 -8.15 -5.58
N GLN A 49 -0.47 -7.24 -5.72
CA GLN A 49 0.55 -7.21 -6.78
C GLN A 49 -0.02 -6.98 -8.19
N TRP A 50 -1.18 -6.34 -8.28
CA TRP A 50 -1.79 -5.91 -9.54
C TRP A 50 -1.45 -4.45 -9.81
N ASP A 51 -0.14 -4.13 -9.82
CA ASP A 51 0.37 -2.76 -9.74
C ASP A 51 -0.12 -1.86 -10.88
N PHE A 52 -0.18 -2.39 -12.10
CA PHE A 52 -0.69 -1.61 -13.24
C PHE A 52 -2.18 -1.27 -13.09
N GLU A 53 -3.00 -2.22 -12.64
CA GLU A 53 -4.43 -1.98 -12.43
C GLU A 53 -4.66 -1.04 -11.24
N ALA A 54 -3.88 -1.21 -10.17
CA ALA A 54 -3.86 -0.30 -9.04
C ALA A 54 -3.54 1.13 -9.48
N TYR A 55 -2.50 1.31 -10.31
CA TYR A 55 -2.13 2.60 -10.87
C TYR A 55 -3.28 3.24 -11.65
N ARG A 56 -3.98 2.47 -12.49
CA ARG A 56 -5.18 2.95 -13.22
C ARG A 56 -6.26 3.44 -12.25
N HIS A 57 -6.53 2.72 -11.17
CA HIS A 57 -7.51 3.16 -10.16
C HIS A 57 -7.09 4.47 -9.50
N PHE A 58 -5.83 4.61 -9.09
CA PHE A 58 -5.36 5.86 -8.49
C PHE A 58 -5.38 7.03 -9.47
N CYS A 59 -5.07 6.81 -10.76
CA CYS A 59 -5.24 7.83 -11.79
C CYS A 59 -6.71 8.25 -11.95
N ALA A 60 -7.65 7.30 -11.98
CA ALA A 60 -9.07 7.60 -12.02
C ALA A 60 -9.52 8.40 -10.79
N ALA A 61 -8.99 8.10 -9.60
CA ALA A 61 -9.23 8.88 -8.40
C ALA A 61 -8.71 10.32 -8.52
N LEU A 62 -7.49 10.52 -9.04
CA LEU A 62 -6.90 11.85 -9.25
C LEU A 62 -7.63 12.69 -10.29
N GLN A 63 -8.26 12.05 -11.29
CA GLN A 63 -9.13 12.75 -12.24
C GLN A 63 -10.42 13.26 -11.57
N GLN A 64 -10.89 12.59 -10.52
CA GLN A 64 -12.08 12.99 -9.75
C GLN A 64 -11.76 13.97 -8.62
N ASP A 65 -10.58 13.84 -8.01
CA ASP A 65 -10.10 14.69 -6.92
C ASP A 65 -8.56 14.84 -7.02
N PRO A 66 -8.07 15.93 -7.66
CA PRO A 66 -6.65 16.19 -7.82
C PRO A 66 -5.88 16.44 -6.52
N ASP A 67 -6.56 16.65 -5.40
CA ASP A 67 -5.95 16.87 -4.08
C ASP A 67 -6.09 15.65 -3.15
N CYS A 68 -6.55 14.51 -3.68
CA CYS A 68 -6.63 13.27 -2.92
C CYS A 68 -5.24 12.69 -2.61
N ILE A 69 -4.71 13.02 -1.43
CA ILE A 69 -3.36 12.63 -1.00
C ILE A 69 -3.11 11.10 -1.03
N LEU A 70 -4.13 10.32 -0.68
CA LEU A 70 -4.04 8.86 -0.70
C LEU A 70 -3.97 8.28 -2.12
N ALA A 71 -4.50 8.96 -3.13
CA ALA A 71 -4.34 8.55 -4.52
C ALA A 71 -2.87 8.73 -4.97
N TYR A 72 -2.21 9.83 -4.59
CA TYR A 72 -0.77 10.00 -4.84
C TYR A 72 0.08 8.96 -4.10
N CYS A 73 -0.27 8.61 -2.85
CA CYS A 73 0.37 7.50 -2.14
C CYS A 73 0.26 6.20 -2.95
N GLY A 74 -0.93 5.93 -3.47
CA GLY A 74 -1.21 4.76 -4.29
C GLY A 74 -0.41 4.71 -5.59
N VAL A 75 -0.30 5.83 -6.31
CA VAL A 75 0.57 5.94 -7.50
C VAL A 75 2.02 5.65 -7.13
N ALA A 76 2.52 6.24 -6.05
CA ALA A 76 3.90 6.04 -5.61
C ALA A 76 4.20 4.56 -5.29
N LEU A 77 3.25 3.87 -4.65
CA LEU A 77 3.37 2.44 -4.33
C LEU A 77 3.25 1.56 -5.57
N SER A 78 2.32 1.84 -6.48
CA SER A 78 2.11 1.06 -7.70
C SER A 78 3.31 1.13 -8.67
N LEU A 79 4.15 2.16 -8.53
CA LEU A 79 5.33 2.35 -9.35
C LEU A 79 6.64 2.16 -8.56
N VAL A 80 6.58 1.56 -7.37
CA VAL A 80 7.74 1.45 -6.45
C VAL A 80 8.92 0.73 -7.12
N ASP A 81 8.66 -0.39 -7.80
CA ASP A 81 9.67 -1.20 -8.50
C ASP A 81 9.84 -0.80 -9.98
N SER A 82 9.29 0.35 -10.38
CA SER A 82 9.33 0.76 -11.77
C SER A 82 10.72 1.25 -12.22
N HIS A 83 11.01 1.03 -13.51
CA HIS A 83 12.23 1.45 -14.19
C HIS A 83 11.88 2.29 -15.43
N GLY A 84 12.86 3.05 -15.94
CA GLY A 84 12.68 3.84 -17.16
C GLY A 84 11.67 4.98 -16.98
N GLU A 85 10.78 5.15 -17.96
CA GLU A 85 9.84 6.29 -18.01
C GLU A 85 8.87 6.35 -16.82
N SER A 86 8.51 5.22 -16.21
CA SER A 86 7.62 5.15 -15.06
C SER A 86 8.15 5.87 -13.81
N VAL A 87 9.48 6.06 -13.71
CA VAL A 87 10.13 6.72 -12.59
C VAL A 87 9.72 8.20 -12.49
N SER A 88 9.55 8.90 -13.62
CA SER A 88 9.16 10.32 -13.59
C SER A 88 7.74 10.52 -13.05
N TYR A 89 6.81 9.63 -13.40
CA TYR A 89 5.42 9.68 -12.90
C TYR A 89 5.35 9.39 -11.40
N ARG A 90 6.15 8.43 -10.91
CA ARG A 90 6.30 8.17 -9.48
C ARG A 90 6.84 9.39 -8.75
N ASN A 91 7.92 9.99 -9.26
CA ASN A 91 8.54 11.15 -8.64
C ASN A 91 7.59 12.35 -8.64
N ALA A 92 6.85 12.58 -9.73
CA ALA A 92 5.80 13.59 -9.79
C ALA A 92 4.72 13.38 -8.71
N ALA A 93 4.30 12.13 -8.49
CA ALA A 93 3.33 11.80 -7.43
C ALA A 93 3.89 12.09 -6.03
N VAL A 94 5.15 11.72 -5.78
CA VAL A 94 5.83 12.00 -4.51
C VAL A 94 6.01 13.50 -4.28
N SER A 95 6.43 14.26 -5.29
CA SER A 95 6.55 15.72 -5.20
C SER A 95 5.21 16.36 -4.89
N ARG A 96 4.15 16.00 -5.62
CA ARG A 96 2.81 16.54 -5.36
C ARG A 96 2.28 16.17 -3.98
N MET A 97 2.56 14.95 -3.52
CA MET A 97 2.21 14.52 -2.16
C MET A 97 2.94 15.35 -1.10
N ILE A 98 4.22 15.67 -1.29
CA ILE A 98 4.99 16.55 -0.39
C ILE A 98 4.41 17.97 -0.39
N ASP A 99 4.10 18.54 -1.56
CA ASP A 99 3.48 19.88 -1.65
C ASP A 99 2.18 19.96 -0.84
N LEU A 100 1.31 18.95 -0.98
CA LEU A 100 0.03 18.89 -0.26
C LEU A 100 0.23 18.82 1.27
N ILE A 101 1.23 18.05 1.69
CA ILE A 101 1.60 17.93 3.11
C ILE A 101 2.12 19.27 3.64
N GLU A 102 3.01 19.95 2.92
CA GLU A 102 3.57 21.24 3.35
C GLU A 102 2.49 22.32 3.47
N VAL A 103 1.54 22.35 2.53
CA VAL A 103 0.37 23.23 2.59
C VAL A 103 -0.47 22.93 3.83
N ASP A 104 -0.78 21.66 4.09
CA ASP A 104 -1.55 21.25 5.27
C ASP A 104 -0.83 21.62 6.58
N GLU A 105 0.48 21.36 6.67
CA GLU A 105 1.28 21.74 7.84
C GLU A 105 1.30 23.24 8.10
N LYS A 106 1.38 24.05 7.04
CA LYS A 106 1.32 25.50 7.16
C LYS A 106 -0.02 25.95 7.72
N LEU A 107 -1.13 25.40 7.23
CA LEU A 107 -2.47 25.69 7.77
C LEU A 107 -2.57 25.34 9.26
N LEU A 108 -2.05 24.18 9.66
CA LEU A 108 -2.04 23.76 11.07
C LEU A 108 -1.20 24.69 11.94
N LYS A 109 -0.02 25.13 11.48
CA LYS A 109 0.85 26.09 12.19
C LYS A 109 0.19 27.46 12.34
N GLU A 110 -0.64 27.86 11.38
CA GLU A 110 -1.46 29.08 11.44
C GLU A 110 -2.71 28.92 12.32
N GLY A 111 -2.91 27.76 12.98
CA GLY A 111 -4.06 27.48 13.83
C GLY A 111 -5.36 27.19 13.08
N LYS A 112 -5.29 26.99 11.74
CA LYS A 112 -6.43 26.61 10.90
C LYS A 112 -6.63 25.10 10.91
N SER A 113 -7.81 24.65 10.50
CA SER A 113 -8.07 23.24 10.25
C SER A 113 -7.21 22.74 9.08
N GLY A 114 -6.53 21.61 9.25
CA GLY A 114 -5.84 20.93 8.15
C GLY A 114 -6.82 20.38 7.11
N CYS A 115 -6.33 20.19 5.90
CA CYS A 115 -7.01 19.56 4.77
C CYS A 115 -7.18 18.04 4.97
N PHE A 116 -6.22 17.39 5.64
CA PHE A 116 -6.17 15.93 5.75
C PHE A 116 -6.30 15.42 7.19
N PRO A 117 -6.90 14.25 7.43
CA PRO A 117 -6.82 13.57 8.71
C PRO A 117 -5.38 13.19 9.05
N ARG A 118 -5.05 13.16 10.35
CA ARG A 118 -3.70 12.82 10.82
C ARG A 118 -3.19 11.46 10.29
N ILE A 119 -4.06 10.47 10.21
CA ILE A 119 -3.69 9.13 9.72
C ILE A 119 -3.28 9.14 8.25
N GLU A 120 -3.95 9.93 7.40
CA GLU A 120 -3.60 10.03 5.97
C GLU A 120 -2.28 10.74 5.77
N ARG A 121 -2.03 11.81 6.54
CA ARG A 121 -0.72 12.48 6.54
C ARG A 121 0.42 11.55 6.94
N GLN A 122 0.24 10.81 8.02
CA GLN A 122 1.25 9.87 8.48
C GLN A 122 1.52 8.76 7.45
N PHE A 123 0.47 8.27 6.79
CA PHE A 123 0.62 7.28 5.73
C PHE A 123 1.36 7.87 4.53
N ALA A 124 0.98 9.06 4.09
CA ALA A 124 1.63 9.78 2.99
C ALA A 124 3.11 10.06 3.26
N PHE A 125 3.44 10.52 4.47
CA PHE A 125 4.83 10.70 4.90
C PHE A 125 5.63 9.38 4.90
N ALA A 126 5.02 8.28 5.34
CA ALA A 126 5.68 6.98 5.35
C ALA A 126 5.91 6.44 3.93
N VAL A 127 4.97 6.64 3.01
CA VAL A 127 5.13 6.30 1.58
C VAL A 127 6.17 7.21 0.92
N ALA A 128 6.19 8.52 1.20
CA ALA A 128 7.24 9.41 0.71
C ALA A 128 8.62 8.92 1.17
N SER A 129 8.76 8.59 2.45
CA SER A 129 9.99 8.08 3.05
C SER A 129 10.44 6.73 2.50
N LEU A 130 9.51 5.90 2.02
CA LEU A 130 9.85 4.66 1.32
C LEU A 130 10.64 4.95 0.04
N ILE A 131 10.21 5.96 -0.72
CA ILE A 131 10.79 6.33 -2.02
C ILE A 131 12.05 7.20 -1.85
N THR A 132 12.03 8.16 -0.94
CA THR A 132 13.11 9.15 -0.79
C THR A 132 14.19 8.76 0.20
N SER A 133 13.92 7.78 1.08
CA SER A 133 14.85 7.35 2.11
C SER A 133 15.08 5.83 2.05
N SER A 134 14.31 5.04 2.79
CA SER A 134 14.49 3.58 2.82
C SER A 134 13.24 2.83 3.27
N PRO A 135 13.09 1.55 2.85
CA PRO A 135 12.05 0.67 3.37
C PRO A 135 12.04 0.56 4.90
N LYS A 136 13.22 0.58 5.54
CA LYS A 136 13.35 0.48 7.00
C LYS A 136 12.79 1.71 7.71
N THR A 137 13.02 2.91 7.17
CA THR A 137 12.46 4.16 7.71
C THR A 137 10.94 4.14 7.61
N ALA A 138 10.40 3.82 6.42
CA ALA A 138 8.97 3.69 6.21
C ALA A 138 8.33 2.64 7.14
N ALA A 139 8.98 1.48 7.33
CA ALA A 139 8.51 0.45 8.25
C ALA A 139 8.41 0.94 9.71
N ALA A 140 9.39 1.72 10.17
CA ALA A 140 9.36 2.30 11.52
C ALA A 140 8.18 3.27 11.69
N MET A 141 7.88 4.08 10.68
CA MET A 141 6.73 5.00 10.69
C MET A 141 5.41 4.22 10.67
N MET A 142 5.30 3.19 9.83
CA MET A 142 4.12 2.30 9.77
C MET A 142 3.89 1.57 11.11
N LYS A 143 4.95 1.24 11.85
CA LYS A 143 4.84 0.68 13.20
C LYS A 143 4.23 1.69 14.18
N VAL A 144 4.70 2.93 14.20
CA VAL A 144 4.12 4.00 15.05
C VAL A 144 2.64 4.22 14.72
N MET A 145 2.29 4.18 13.44
CA MET A 145 0.90 4.24 12.99
C MET A 145 0.08 3.04 13.47
N ALA A 146 0.62 1.82 13.36
CA ALA A 146 -0.04 0.61 13.83
C ALA A 146 -0.34 0.64 15.34
N ASP A 147 0.57 1.20 16.13
CA ASP A 147 0.39 1.38 17.57
C ASP A 147 -0.68 2.45 17.88
N SER A 148 -0.71 3.53 17.08
CA SER A 148 -1.69 4.63 17.22
C SER A 148 -3.10 4.27 16.71
N TYR A 149 -3.19 3.38 15.72
CA TYR A 149 -4.43 2.98 15.05
C TYR A 149 -4.54 1.45 14.98
N PRO A 150 -4.72 0.77 16.13
CA PRO A 150 -4.63 -0.69 16.21
C PRO A 150 -5.73 -1.44 15.45
N LYS A 151 -6.80 -0.77 15.01
CA LYS A 151 -7.85 -1.39 14.18
C LYS A 151 -7.54 -1.33 12.68
N THR A 152 -6.55 -0.53 12.27
CA THR A 152 -6.16 -0.39 10.87
C THR A 152 -5.13 -1.46 10.53
N LEU A 153 -5.50 -2.41 9.66
CA LEU A 153 -4.64 -3.54 9.29
C LEU A 153 -3.44 -3.14 8.43
N GLN A 154 -3.64 -2.18 7.52
CA GLN A 154 -2.66 -1.86 6.48
C GLN A 154 -1.29 -1.43 7.04
N PRO A 155 -1.16 -0.51 8.03
CA PRO A 155 0.15 -0.17 8.60
C PRO A 155 0.84 -1.36 9.29
N LYS A 156 0.08 -2.29 9.90
CA LYS A 156 0.64 -3.48 10.54
C LYS A 156 1.25 -4.43 9.50
N LEU A 157 0.47 -4.76 8.48
CA LEU A 157 0.88 -5.67 7.42
C LEU A 157 2.06 -5.08 6.63
N PHE A 158 1.90 -3.84 6.18
CA PHE A 158 2.90 -3.19 5.34
C PHE A 158 4.18 -2.89 6.11
N GLY A 159 4.09 -2.45 7.38
CA GLY A 159 5.25 -2.29 8.25
C GLY A 159 6.01 -3.60 8.49
N ALA A 160 5.29 -4.70 8.72
CA ALA A 160 5.91 -6.03 8.86
C ALA A 160 6.60 -6.47 7.54
N PHE A 161 5.97 -6.21 6.40
CA PHE A 161 6.51 -6.57 5.09
C PHE A 161 7.74 -5.74 4.70
N LEU A 162 7.74 -4.43 4.94
CA LEU A 162 8.88 -3.56 4.66
C LEU A 162 10.09 -3.84 5.58
N SER A 163 9.83 -4.41 6.77
CA SER A 163 10.87 -4.81 7.72
C SER A 163 11.14 -6.32 7.76
N ARG A 164 10.69 -7.06 6.73
CA ARG A 164 10.67 -8.54 6.72
C ARG A 164 12.03 -9.21 6.75
N GLY A 165 13.14 -8.49 6.59
CA GLY A 165 14.47 -9.08 6.51
C GLY A 165 14.61 -10.08 5.35
N SER A 166 15.69 -10.85 5.38
CA SER A 166 16.05 -11.78 4.31
C SER A 166 16.25 -13.21 4.82
N TYR A 167 16.51 -14.11 3.87
CA TYR A 167 17.15 -15.40 4.09
C TYR A 167 18.65 -15.30 3.74
N ASP A 168 19.48 -16.10 4.40
CA ASP A 168 20.87 -16.26 4.00
C ASP A 168 21.02 -17.26 2.82
N MET A 169 22.25 -17.45 2.35
CA MET A 169 22.57 -18.38 1.24
C MET A 169 22.20 -19.84 1.53
N LEU A 170 22.02 -20.20 2.81
CA LEU A 170 21.62 -21.54 3.25
C LEU A 170 20.10 -21.65 3.45
N GLY A 171 19.36 -20.56 3.21
CA GLY A 171 17.92 -20.49 3.39
C GLY A 171 17.47 -20.25 4.84
N ASN A 172 18.37 -19.89 5.76
CA ASN A 172 17.99 -19.59 7.14
C ASN A 172 17.35 -18.20 7.23
N ALA A 173 16.22 -18.12 7.94
CA ALA A 173 15.53 -16.86 8.17
C ALA A 173 16.29 -15.98 9.17
N SER A 174 16.48 -14.71 8.83
CA SER A 174 16.90 -13.69 9.80
C SER A 174 15.90 -13.54 10.96
N LYS A 175 16.32 -12.96 12.09
CA LYS A 175 15.42 -12.68 13.24
C LYS A 175 14.22 -11.82 12.83
N GLN A 176 14.46 -10.84 11.96
CA GLN A 176 13.45 -9.94 11.41
C GLN A 176 12.44 -10.72 10.56
N ARG A 177 12.92 -11.69 9.77
CA ARG A 177 12.08 -12.57 8.97
C ARG A 177 11.16 -13.45 9.80
N ALA A 178 11.70 -14.12 10.82
CA ALA A 178 10.89 -14.89 11.75
C ALA A 178 9.82 -14.03 12.45
N LYS A 179 10.18 -12.79 12.84
CA LYS A 179 9.25 -11.85 13.44
C LYS A 179 8.13 -11.42 12.48
N ALA A 180 8.45 -11.09 11.23
CA ALA A 180 7.46 -10.69 10.24
C ALA A 180 6.45 -11.82 9.93
N VAL A 181 6.95 -13.06 9.76
CA VAL A 181 6.09 -14.26 9.60
C VAL A 181 5.15 -14.40 10.79
N GLY A 182 5.66 -14.27 12.02
CA GLY A 182 4.85 -14.36 13.24
C GLY A 182 3.75 -13.29 13.31
N ILE A 183 4.05 -12.04 12.93
CA ILE A 183 3.06 -10.95 12.91
C ILE A 183 1.96 -11.23 11.88
N ILE A 184 2.32 -11.58 10.65
CA ILE A 184 1.34 -11.79 9.57
C ILE A 184 0.49 -13.03 9.85
N ARG A 185 1.09 -14.13 10.36
CA ARG A 185 0.34 -15.32 10.80
C ARG A 185 -0.68 -14.98 11.88
N GLY A 186 -0.29 -14.22 12.90
CA GLY A 186 -1.24 -13.82 13.97
C GLY A 186 -2.35 -12.90 13.47
N LEU A 187 -2.15 -12.17 12.37
CA LEU A 187 -3.22 -11.41 11.70
C LEU A 187 -4.09 -12.32 10.84
N LEU A 188 -3.51 -13.33 10.17
CA LEU A 188 -4.21 -14.32 9.38
C LEU A 188 -5.19 -15.13 10.23
N GLU A 189 -4.76 -15.58 11.41
CA GLU A 189 -5.64 -16.27 12.38
C GLU A 189 -6.84 -15.42 12.81
N LYS A 190 -6.65 -14.10 12.95
CA LYS A 190 -7.71 -13.15 13.35
C LYS A 190 -8.60 -12.71 12.19
N HIS A 191 -8.09 -12.79 10.98
CA HIS A 191 -8.74 -12.30 9.77
C HIS A 191 -8.58 -13.31 8.60
N PRO A 192 -9.05 -14.56 8.76
CA PRO A 192 -8.69 -15.68 7.88
C PRO A 192 -9.22 -15.59 6.45
N ALA A 193 -10.22 -14.73 6.22
CA ALA A 193 -10.82 -14.49 4.91
C ALA A 193 -10.61 -13.05 4.41
N ASN A 194 -9.70 -12.28 5.04
CA ASN A 194 -9.42 -10.94 4.59
C ASN A 194 -8.39 -10.98 3.44
N PRO A 195 -8.74 -10.52 2.22
CA PRO A 195 -7.89 -10.70 1.05
C PRO A 195 -6.58 -9.91 1.15
N LEU A 196 -6.55 -8.80 1.91
CA LEU A 196 -5.31 -8.08 2.18
C LEU A 196 -4.34 -8.91 3.03
N VAL A 197 -4.84 -9.54 4.09
CA VAL A 197 -4.02 -10.36 4.99
C VAL A 197 -3.52 -11.61 4.27
N LEU A 198 -4.38 -12.25 3.48
CA LEU A 198 -4.03 -13.39 2.61
C LEU A 198 -2.96 -12.98 1.59
N GLY A 199 -3.14 -11.86 0.89
CA GLY A 199 -2.15 -11.35 -0.07
C GLY A 199 -0.78 -11.15 0.56
N PHE A 200 -0.71 -10.48 1.72
CA PHE A 200 0.55 -10.29 2.44
C PHE A 200 1.19 -11.60 2.93
N TRP A 201 0.40 -12.61 3.31
CA TRP A 201 0.91 -13.94 3.64
C TRP A 201 1.57 -14.59 2.42
N LEU A 202 0.90 -14.57 1.27
CA LEU A 202 1.42 -15.13 0.03
C LEU A 202 2.67 -14.39 -0.44
N SER A 203 2.65 -13.06 -0.47
CA SER A 203 3.82 -12.25 -0.85
C SER A 203 5.00 -12.47 0.06
N LEU A 204 4.77 -12.69 1.36
CA LEU A 204 5.85 -13.06 2.26
C LEU A 204 6.49 -14.38 1.80
N HIS A 205 5.70 -15.39 1.47
CA HIS A 205 6.20 -16.72 1.14
C HIS A 205 6.64 -16.92 -0.32
N ALA A 206 6.29 -16.01 -1.24
CA ALA A 206 6.67 -16.10 -2.67
C ALA A 206 8.19 -16.13 -2.90
N GLU A 207 8.96 -15.41 -2.08
CA GLU A 207 10.42 -15.31 -2.17
C GLU A 207 11.15 -16.28 -1.23
N ALA A 208 10.42 -17.13 -0.50
CA ALA A 208 11.01 -17.95 0.53
C ALA A 208 11.64 -19.23 -0.07
N PRO A 209 12.86 -19.63 0.34
CA PRO A 209 13.46 -20.90 -0.05
C PRO A 209 12.83 -22.05 0.74
N ILE A 210 11.50 -22.18 0.66
CA ILE A 210 10.69 -23.14 1.41
C ILE A 210 10.52 -24.45 0.64
N GLY A 211 10.58 -25.56 1.37
CA GLY A 211 10.31 -26.87 0.80
C GLY A 211 8.86 -27.01 0.33
N ILE A 212 8.64 -27.82 -0.69
CA ILE A 212 7.30 -28.13 -1.27
C ILE A 212 6.30 -28.55 -0.19
N GLU A 213 6.76 -29.26 0.84
CA GLU A 213 5.90 -29.71 1.94
C GLU A 213 5.32 -28.55 2.75
N PHE A 214 6.13 -27.52 3.03
CA PHE A 214 5.66 -26.32 3.71
C PHE A 214 4.68 -25.55 2.82
N ILE A 215 4.97 -25.41 1.52
CA ILE A 215 4.05 -24.76 0.58
C ILE A 215 2.68 -25.46 0.60
N LYS A 216 2.66 -26.79 0.51
CA LYS A 216 1.42 -27.58 0.50
C LYS A 216 0.60 -27.43 1.79
N LYS A 217 1.27 -27.34 2.94
CA LYS A 217 0.61 -27.30 4.25
C LYS A 217 0.21 -25.90 4.71
N GLU A 218 1.05 -24.90 4.47
CA GLU A 218 0.94 -23.59 5.12
C GLU A 218 0.60 -22.46 4.15
N VAL A 219 0.89 -22.60 2.86
CA VAL A 219 0.72 -21.51 1.87
C VAL A 219 -0.45 -21.81 0.93
N LEU A 220 -0.51 -23.01 0.37
CA LEU A 220 -1.52 -23.38 -0.63
C LEU A 220 -2.96 -23.34 -0.09
N PRO A 221 -3.27 -23.78 1.15
CA PRO A 221 -4.63 -23.68 1.68
C PRO A 221 -5.11 -22.23 1.79
N GLU A 222 -4.20 -21.32 2.13
CA GLU A 222 -4.49 -19.89 2.24
C GLU A 222 -4.66 -19.25 0.85
N ALA A 223 -3.86 -19.66 -0.13
CA ALA A 223 -4.01 -19.22 -1.51
C ALA A 223 -5.36 -19.63 -2.11
N ARG A 224 -5.86 -20.83 -1.81
CA ARG A 224 -7.16 -21.32 -2.32
C ARG A 224 -8.32 -20.43 -1.89
N LYS A 225 -8.27 -19.87 -0.68
CA LYS A 225 -9.31 -18.97 -0.17
C LYS A 225 -9.52 -17.77 -1.09
N LEU A 226 -8.46 -17.23 -1.70
CA LEU A 226 -8.58 -16.09 -2.63
C LEU A 226 -9.30 -16.44 -3.94
N VAL A 227 -9.30 -17.72 -4.35
CA VAL A 227 -9.96 -18.18 -5.58
C VAL A 227 -11.44 -18.51 -5.35
N GLU A 228 -11.79 -18.81 -4.10
CA GLU A 228 -13.14 -19.23 -3.69
C GLU A 228 -14.00 -18.05 -3.18
N MET A 229 -13.48 -16.82 -3.24
CA MET A 229 -14.13 -15.59 -2.77
C MET A 229 -15.14 -15.00 -3.75
#